data_AF-G3Y987-F1
#
_entry.id   AF-G3Y987-F1
#
_cell.length_a   1.000
_cell.length_b   1.000
_cell.length_c   1.000
_cell.angle_alpha   90.00
_cell.angle_beta   90.00
_cell.angle_gamma   90.00
#
_symmetry.space_group_name_H-M   'P 1'
#
loop_
_entity.id
_entity.type
_entity.pdbx_description
1 polymer ?
#
loop_
_entity_poly.entity_id
_entity_poly.type
_entity_poly.pdbx_seq_one_letter_code
_entity_poly.pdbx_strand_id
1 'polypeptide(L)'
;MTQFWSTRLHLLRAHAIERSQTRGSYNVLSTLKPRVEDSVTKLNISKEQIQLIFNQHPLVKRVYDENVPKLSEQQFWSRFFQSRLFKKLRGERISETDPTDIILDKYLKADESGNLPRDAHVPHFLDLAGNEVNNSQRQGNRPDLDMRPSSVEKVPIIRTLNSLSEKIMANVAPADGEADGKTGEDGTYNELQLRDLRGDEEQQRILLNVKDQSRFFSSHSKTAEDEQNKLFAQQDPNQILGQLRGDLEQNLPEGGAAPLGRLVEPQEEDDEDQQKFEDVIGSRANLKRASNQILEAIRDRRSQTEGSGNAGTYGLSTALYDRLTLTHATTTEFLHQFWQAFLSGNADRAGEVASLVESLNRAMERIKSVAQDAETERQVEVDRLKQHAREVLERTGRKLKLNLAGVAGGEQAVNRLLGPTIRALETALAKYNQALAEEMKEMPSA
;
A
#
# COMPACT_ATOMS: atom_id res chain seq x y z
N MET A 1 10.65 18.03 -16.91
CA MET A 1 11.28 17.10 -15.94
C MET A 1 11.02 17.47 -14.49
N THR A 2 10.98 18.75 -14.12
CA THR A 2 10.71 19.20 -12.73
C THR A 2 9.35 18.75 -12.19
N GLN A 3 8.29 18.86 -12.99
CA GLN A 3 6.92 18.48 -12.60
C GLN A 3 6.72 16.96 -12.34
N PHE A 4 7.53 16.12 -12.98
CA PHE A 4 7.43 14.67 -12.80
C PHE A 4 7.92 14.24 -11.40
N TRP A 5 9.01 14.85 -10.93
CA TRP A 5 9.60 14.52 -9.62
C TRP A 5 8.92 15.25 -8.47
N SER A 6 8.33 16.44 -8.70
CA SER A 6 7.60 17.18 -7.66
C SER A 6 6.39 16.39 -7.14
N THR A 7 5.63 15.75 -8.03
CA THR A 7 4.46 14.92 -7.67
C THR A 7 4.86 13.60 -6.99
N ARG A 8 5.98 13.00 -7.42
CA ARG A 8 6.51 11.72 -6.90
C ARG A 8 7.48 11.88 -5.73
N LEU A 9 7.52 13.05 -5.11
CA LEU A 9 8.45 13.33 -4.02
C LEU A 9 8.24 12.38 -2.82
N HIS A 10 7.00 11.96 -2.59
CA HIS A 10 6.67 10.96 -1.56
C HIS A 10 7.33 9.59 -1.82
N LEU A 11 7.40 9.14 -3.08
CA LEU A 11 8.10 7.89 -3.45
C LEU A 11 9.61 8.03 -3.27
N LEU A 12 10.19 9.17 -3.65
CA LEU A 12 11.61 9.44 -3.45
C LEU A 12 11.96 9.48 -1.95
N ARG A 13 11.11 10.11 -1.13
CA ARG A 13 11.26 10.11 0.33
C ARG A 13 11.15 8.70 0.89
N ALA A 14 10.15 7.92 0.47
CA ALA A 14 9.98 6.54 0.90
C ALA A 14 11.20 5.67 0.56
N HIS A 15 11.70 5.76 -0.68
CA HIS A 15 12.89 5.04 -1.11
C HIS A 15 14.17 5.53 -0.40
N ALA A 16 14.28 6.83 -0.13
CA ALA A 16 15.39 7.37 0.66
C ALA A 16 15.35 6.85 2.11
N ILE A 17 14.15 6.78 2.71
CA ILE A 17 13.93 6.20 4.04
C ILE A 17 14.31 4.72 4.03
N GLU A 18 13.78 3.93 3.10
CA GLU A 18 14.08 2.51 2.95
C GLU A 18 15.58 2.25 2.78
N ARG A 19 16.26 3.03 1.93
CA ARG A 19 17.71 2.93 1.76
C ARG A 19 18.49 3.34 3.01
N SER A 20 17.94 4.25 3.82
CA SER A 20 18.54 4.69 5.08
C SER A 20 18.25 3.74 6.25
N GLN A 21 17.34 2.78 6.10
CA GLN A 21 17.07 1.78 7.13
C GLN A 21 18.27 0.84 7.26
N THR A 22 19.05 1.04 8.32
CA THR A 22 20.14 0.14 8.69
C THR A 22 19.58 -1.08 9.43
N ARG A 23 20.22 -2.24 9.24
CA ARG A 23 19.92 -3.42 10.06
C ARG A 23 20.32 -3.13 11.51
N GLY A 24 19.50 -3.57 12.45
CA GLY A 24 19.81 -3.45 13.88
C GLY A 24 21.16 -4.07 14.23
N SER A 25 21.87 -3.46 15.18
CA SER A 25 23.14 -3.99 15.66
C SER A 25 22.94 -5.36 16.32
N TYR A 26 23.70 -6.37 15.91
CA TYR A 26 23.66 -7.73 16.46
C TYR A 26 25.08 -8.21 16.80
N ASN A 27 25.22 -9.17 17.71
CA ASN A 27 26.53 -9.67 18.15
C ASN A 27 27.34 -10.32 17.00
N VAL A 28 28.31 -9.61 16.43
CA VAL A 28 29.07 -10.10 15.26
C VAL A 28 30.08 -11.18 15.67
N LEU A 29 30.79 -11.00 16.78
CA LEU A 29 31.82 -11.94 17.22
C LEU A 29 31.28 -13.35 17.53
N SER A 30 29.99 -13.47 17.90
CA SER A 30 29.34 -14.78 18.11
C SER A 30 28.89 -15.46 16.81
N THR A 31 28.61 -14.69 15.76
CA THR A 31 28.20 -15.22 14.45
C THR A 31 29.37 -15.65 13.57
N LEU A 32 30.55 -15.07 13.79
CA LEU A 32 31.77 -15.41 13.07
C LEU A 32 32.35 -16.71 13.61
N LYS A 33 31.97 -17.83 12.97
CA LYS A 33 32.61 -19.13 13.22
C LYS A 33 33.79 -19.31 12.25
N PRO A 34 34.99 -19.62 12.76
CA PRO A 34 36.10 -19.93 11.88
C PRO A 34 35.79 -21.16 11.03
N ARG A 35 35.92 -21.02 9.70
CA ARG A 35 35.92 -22.17 8.79
C ARG A 35 37.36 -22.64 8.62
N VAL A 36 37.59 -23.90 8.91
CA VAL A 36 38.89 -24.55 8.70
C VAL A 36 38.81 -25.28 7.37
N GLU A 37 39.45 -24.72 6.34
CA GLU A 37 39.75 -25.42 5.09
C GLU A 37 41.25 -25.69 5.07
N ASP A 38 41.65 -26.95 4.82
CA ASP A 38 43.03 -27.39 4.62
C ASP A 38 44.04 -26.95 5.69
N SER A 39 43.73 -27.19 6.97
CA SER A 39 44.62 -26.91 8.13
C SER A 39 45.03 -25.44 8.33
N VAL A 40 44.62 -24.53 7.45
CA VAL A 40 44.81 -23.08 7.56
C VAL A 40 43.46 -22.43 7.82
N THR A 41 43.31 -21.81 8.99
CA THR A 41 42.06 -21.11 9.33
C THR A 41 41.90 -19.86 8.46
N LYS A 42 41.15 -19.97 7.36
CA LYS A 42 40.82 -18.84 6.48
C LYS A 42 39.48 -18.25 6.88
N LEU A 43 39.48 -16.95 7.12
CA LEU A 43 38.29 -16.21 7.53
C LEU A 43 37.89 -15.25 6.41
N ASN A 44 36.79 -15.57 5.74
CA ASN A 44 36.18 -14.66 4.78
C ASN A 44 35.32 -13.66 5.57
N ILE A 45 35.84 -12.44 5.75
CA ILE A 45 35.18 -11.36 6.48
C ILE A 45 34.84 -10.26 5.50
N SER A 46 33.58 -9.81 5.52
CA SER A 46 33.12 -8.68 4.71
C SER A 46 33.53 -7.34 5.34
N LYS A 47 33.67 -6.29 4.52
CA LYS A 47 33.98 -4.93 5.01
C LYS A 47 32.92 -4.40 5.98
N GLU A 48 31.65 -4.75 5.75
CA GLU A 48 30.53 -4.40 6.63
C GLU A 48 30.69 -5.05 8.01
N GLN A 49 31.10 -6.32 8.07
CA GLN A 49 31.38 -7.01 9.35
C GLN A 49 32.54 -6.35 10.09
N ILE A 50 33.60 -5.93 9.40
CA ILE A 50 34.73 -5.23 10.02
C ILE A 50 34.28 -3.90 10.63
N GLN A 51 33.49 -3.10 9.90
CA GLN A 51 32.97 -1.84 10.41
C GLN A 51 32.06 -2.07 11.63
N LEU A 52 31.27 -3.14 11.62
CA LEU A 52 30.41 -3.51 12.74
C LEU A 52 31.25 -3.94 13.96
N ILE A 53 32.35 -4.69 13.77
CA ILE A 53 33.30 -5.01 14.85
C ILE A 53 33.93 -3.74 15.42
N PHE A 54 34.32 -2.78 14.60
CA PHE A 54 34.88 -1.51 15.07
C PHE A 54 33.88 -0.66 15.86
N ASN A 55 32.61 -0.67 15.44
CA ASN A 55 31.55 0.01 16.17
C ASN A 55 31.24 -0.67 17.51
N GLN A 56 31.25 -2.01 17.56
CA GLN A 56 31.02 -2.78 18.78
C GLN A 56 32.18 -2.71 19.75
N HIS A 57 33.41 -2.82 19.24
CA HIS A 57 34.63 -2.89 20.02
C HIS A 57 35.65 -1.82 19.57
N PRO A 58 35.56 -0.59 20.12
CA PRO A 58 36.50 0.49 19.80
C PRO A 58 37.96 0.15 20.13
N LEU A 59 38.21 -0.77 21.08
CA LEU A 59 39.55 -1.29 21.33
C LEU A 59 40.14 -1.99 20.12
N VAL A 60 39.33 -2.79 19.39
CA VAL A 60 39.79 -3.48 18.18
C VAL A 60 40.15 -2.46 17.09
N LYS A 61 39.40 -1.36 16.99
CA LYS A 61 39.72 -0.25 16.09
C LYS A 61 41.08 0.39 16.43
N ARG A 62 41.33 0.72 17.71
CA ARG A 62 42.62 1.29 18.14
C ARG A 62 43.79 0.33 17.87
N VAL A 63 43.60 -0.95 18.18
CA VAL A 63 44.61 -2.00 17.94
C VAL A 63 44.86 -2.18 16.45
N TYR A 64 43.83 -2.06 15.60
CA TYR A 64 43.95 -2.09 14.15
C TYR A 64 44.74 -0.88 13.63
N ASP A 65 44.38 0.33 14.04
CA ASP A 65 45.02 1.58 13.59
C ASP A 65 46.51 1.66 14.00
N GLU A 66 46.90 1.07 15.13
CA GLU A 66 48.29 1.09 15.62
C GLU A 66 49.20 0.03 14.95
N ASN A 67 48.60 -1.08 14.48
CA ASN A 67 49.32 -2.26 14.00
C ASN A 67 49.20 -2.48 12.48
N VAL A 68 48.20 -1.91 11.81
CA VAL A 68 48.07 -1.91 10.35
C VAL A 68 48.46 -0.51 9.86
N PRO A 69 49.49 -0.35 9.01
CA PRO A 69 49.98 -1.29 7.99
C PRO A 69 51.18 -2.16 8.37
N LYS A 70 51.68 -2.13 9.61
CA LYS A 70 52.88 -2.92 10.01
C LYS A 70 52.67 -4.42 9.83
N LEU A 71 51.43 -4.90 9.98
CA LEU A 71 50.94 -6.20 9.52
C LEU A 71 49.95 -6.02 8.37
N SER A 72 49.87 -7.02 7.48
CA SER A 72 48.80 -7.09 6.50
C SER A 72 47.44 -7.34 7.19
N GLU A 73 46.37 -6.81 6.62
CA GLU A 73 45.01 -6.97 7.15
C GLU A 73 44.64 -8.45 7.36
N GLN A 74 45.00 -9.32 6.42
CA GLN A 74 44.77 -10.77 6.50
C GLN A 74 45.54 -11.42 7.65
N GLN A 75 46.77 -10.98 7.89
CA GLN A 75 47.61 -11.50 8.97
C GLN A 75 47.17 -10.96 10.34
N PHE A 76 46.69 -9.71 10.39
CA PHE A 76 46.09 -9.13 11.58
C PHE A 76 44.84 -9.91 12.00
N TRP A 77 43.89 -10.10 11.09
CA TRP A 77 42.65 -10.80 11.41
C TRP A 77 42.91 -12.26 11.79
N SER A 78 43.75 -13.00 11.06
CA SER A 78 44.04 -14.40 11.41
C SER A 78 44.65 -14.54 12.82
N ARG A 79 45.55 -13.63 13.22
CA ARG A 79 46.08 -13.58 14.59
C ARG A 79 45.04 -13.15 15.61
N PHE A 80 44.22 -12.14 15.29
CA PHE A 80 43.18 -11.64 16.18
C PHE A 80 42.19 -12.72 16.58
N PHE A 81 41.66 -13.51 15.63
CA PHE A 81 40.67 -14.56 15.95
C PHE A 81 41.25 -15.75 16.73
N GLN A 82 42.56 -15.96 16.67
CA GLN A 82 43.24 -17.00 17.46
C GLN A 82 43.71 -16.49 18.83
N SER A 83 43.74 -15.16 19.02
CA SER A 83 44.28 -14.52 20.22
C SER A 83 43.39 -14.67 21.46
N ARG A 84 44.02 -14.52 22.62
CA ARG A 84 43.33 -14.41 23.92
C ARG A 84 42.42 -13.19 24.01
N LEU A 85 42.71 -12.14 23.25
CA LEU A 85 41.89 -10.92 23.18
C LEU A 85 40.51 -11.21 22.56
N PHE A 86 40.44 -12.00 21.48
CA PHE A 86 39.17 -12.42 20.90
C PHE A 86 38.34 -13.27 21.89
N LYS A 87 38.98 -14.21 22.58
CA LYS A 87 38.30 -15.00 23.64
C LYS A 87 37.76 -14.13 24.76
N LYS A 88 38.56 -13.14 25.22
CA LYS A 88 38.13 -12.15 26.23
C LYS A 88 36.91 -11.36 25.75
N LEU A 89 36.92 -10.84 24.53
CA LEU A 89 35.82 -10.05 23.96
C LEU A 89 34.55 -10.89 23.74
N ARG A 90 34.70 -12.18 23.44
CA ARG A 90 33.59 -13.15 23.37
C ARG A 90 33.09 -13.62 24.75
N GLY A 91 33.81 -13.30 25.82
CA GLY A 91 33.51 -13.72 27.18
C GLY A 91 34.00 -15.14 27.52
N GLU A 92 34.70 -15.82 26.63
CA GLU A 92 35.25 -17.15 26.92
C GLU A 92 36.33 -17.09 28.01
N ARG A 93 36.44 -18.14 28.82
CA ARG A 93 37.50 -18.23 29.84
C ARG A 93 38.86 -18.38 29.14
N ILE A 94 39.80 -17.51 29.49
CA ILE A 94 41.18 -17.57 28.98
C ILE A 94 41.87 -18.76 29.66
N SER A 95 42.35 -19.73 28.87
CA SER A 95 43.17 -20.83 29.38
C SER A 95 44.65 -20.46 29.27
N GLU A 96 45.47 -20.86 30.25
CA GLU A 96 46.92 -20.66 30.19
C GLU A 96 47.58 -21.41 29.01
N THR A 97 46.90 -22.42 28.47
CA THR A 97 47.31 -23.23 27.31
C THR A 97 47.10 -22.52 25.96
N ASP A 98 46.47 -21.35 25.93
CA ASP A 98 46.15 -20.66 24.69
C ASP A 98 47.39 -19.99 24.07
N PRO A 99 47.49 -19.87 22.73
CA PRO A 99 48.62 -19.22 22.08
C PRO A 99 48.75 -17.77 22.57
N THR A 100 49.96 -17.39 22.97
CA THR A 100 50.30 -16.02 23.40
C THR A 100 50.72 -15.19 22.19
N ASP A 101 50.27 -13.94 22.13
CA ASP A 101 50.67 -12.98 21.09
C ASP A 101 51.24 -11.72 21.75
N ILE A 102 52.50 -11.42 21.44
CA ILE A 102 53.27 -10.30 22.02
C ILE A 102 52.59 -8.94 21.74
N ILE A 103 51.87 -8.82 20.61
CA ILE A 103 51.24 -7.57 20.19
C ILE A 103 49.85 -7.43 20.83
N LEU A 104 49.02 -8.47 20.74
CA LEU A 104 47.62 -8.43 21.16
C LEU A 104 47.45 -8.62 22.68
N ASP A 105 48.34 -9.37 23.33
CA ASP A 105 48.23 -9.64 24.77
C ASP A 105 48.51 -8.39 25.63
N LYS A 106 49.19 -7.38 25.07
CA LYS A 106 49.37 -6.06 25.71
C LYS A 106 48.05 -5.39 26.04
N TYR A 107 47.02 -5.62 25.23
CA TYR A 107 45.70 -5.00 25.37
C TYR A 107 44.73 -5.85 26.22
N LEU A 108 45.16 -7.00 26.76
CA LEU A 108 44.31 -7.81 27.65
C LEU A 108 43.96 -7.10 28.96
N LYS A 109 44.81 -6.19 29.44
CA LYS A 109 44.56 -5.39 30.66
C LYS A 109 43.85 -4.07 30.38
N ALA A 110 43.74 -3.66 29.12
CA ALA A 110 42.94 -2.51 28.75
C ALA A 110 41.46 -2.87 28.96
N ASP A 111 40.82 -2.22 29.93
CA ASP A 111 39.39 -2.39 30.12
C ASP A 111 38.68 -1.56 29.05
N GLU A 112 37.85 -2.22 28.24
CA GLU A 112 37.03 -1.56 27.21
C GLU A 112 36.03 -0.59 27.85
N SER A 113 35.61 -0.94 29.07
CA SER A 113 34.67 -0.22 29.92
C SER A 113 35.38 0.80 30.80
N GLY A 114 36.37 1.51 30.28
CA GLY A 114 37.11 2.51 31.05
C GLY A 114 36.16 3.59 31.56
N ASN A 115 36.01 3.72 32.89
CA ASN A 115 35.43 4.88 33.59
C ASN A 115 34.21 5.54 32.92
N LEU A 116 33.33 4.79 32.24
CA LEU A 116 32.02 5.35 31.91
C LEU A 116 31.32 5.56 33.26
N PRO A 117 30.84 6.78 33.56
CA PRO A 117 30.09 7.02 34.78
C PRO A 117 28.89 6.06 34.76
N ARG A 118 28.93 5.07 35.64
CA ARG A 118 27.83 4.12 35.87
C ARG A 118 26.75 4.79 36.71
N ASP A 119 26.42 6.03 36.39
CA ASP A 119 25.27 6.71 36.98
C ASP A 119 24.03 6.25 36.21
N ALA A 120 23.80 4.93 36.22
CA ALA A 120 22.45 4.44 36.05
C ALA A 120 21.71 4.89 37.31
N HIS A 121 20.83 5.88 37.16
CA HIS A 121 19.91 6.24 38.22
C HIS A 121 19.03 5.02 38.49
N VAL A 122 19.43 4.20 39.46
CA VAL A 122 18.58 3.14 39.98
C VAL A 122 17.66 3.83 40.96
N PRO A 123 16.33 3.81 40.74
CA PRO A 123 15.41 4.40 41.68
C PRO A 123 15.64 3.82 43.08
N HIS A 124 15.62 4.66 44.11
CA HIS A 124 16.00 4.26 45.47
C HIS A 124 15.16 3.11 46.04
N PHE A 125 13.93 2.91 45.53
CA PHE A 125 13.07 1.79 45.92
C PHE A 125 13.53 0.41 45.38
N LEU A 126 14.43 0.39 44.39
CA LEU A 126 15.06 -0.81 43.83
C LEU A 126 16.47 -1.06 44.42
N ASP A 127 16.90 -0.29 45.41
CA ASP A 127 18.21 -0.45 46.05
C ASP A 127 18.23 -1.66 47.00
N LEU A 128 18.59 -2.82 46.44
CA LEU A 128 18.79 -4.05 47.21
C LEU A 128 20.01 -3.98 48.13
N ALA A 129 21.02 -3.16 47.81
CA ALA A 129 22.22 -3.01 48.64
C ALA A 129 21.90 -2.26 49.95
N GLY A 130 20.98 -1.29 49.89
CA GLY A 130 20.41 -0.65 51.09
C GLY A 130 19.71 -1.63 52.03
N ASN A 131 19.10 -2.69 51.50
CA ASN A 131 18.44 -3.75 52.29
C ASN A 131 19.45 -4.68 53.00
N GLU A 132 20.70 -4.78 52.54
CA GLU A 132 21.75 -5.59 53.20
C GLU A 132 22.07 -5.08 54.61
N VAL A 133 21.92 -3.77 54.85
CA VAL A 133 22.13 -3.16 56.18
C VAL A 133 20.95 -3.45 57.11
N ASN A 134 19.73 -3.55 56.56
CA ASN A 134 18.50 -3.73 57.32
C ASN A 134 18.29 -5.20 57.74
N ASN A 135 18.66 -6.15 56.88
CA ASN A 135 18.62 -7.57 57.21
C ASN A 135 20.02 -8.06 57.63
N SER A 136 20.33 -7.97 58.93
CA SER A 136 21.59 -8.47 59.47
C SER A 136 21.67 -9.99 59.33
N GLN A 137 22.14 -10.50 58.19
CA GLN A 137 22.54 -11.90 58.00
C GLN A 137 23.84 -12.22 58.76
N ARG A 138 24.02 -11.68 59.96
CA ARG A 138 25.08 -12.07 60.90
C ARG A 138 24.73 -13.42 61.53
N GLN A 139 24.54 -14.45 60.71
CA GLN A 139 24.90 -15.79 61.13
C GLN A 139 26.42 -15.86 61.00
N GLY A 140 27.13 -16.27 62.07
CA GLY A 140 28.58 -16.14 62.21
C GLY A 140 29.45 -16.86 61.16
N ASN A 141 28.85 -17.51 60.17
CA ASN A 141 29.56 -18.17 59.08
C ASN A 141 29.48 -17.35 57.79
N ARG A 142 30.65 -17.03 57.24
CA ARG A 142 30.75 -16.46 55.88
C ARG A 142 30.09 -17.44 54.89
N PRO A 143 29.30 -16.97 53.90
CA PRO A 143 28.71 -17.82 52.86
C PRO A 143 29.74 -18.74 52.20
N ASP A 144 29.30 -19.89 51.69
CA ASP A 144 30.17 -20.87 51.03
C ASP A 144 30.96 -20.26 49.85
N LEU A 145 32.06 -20.87 49.43
CA LEU A 145 32.95 -20.38 48.36
C LEU A 145 32.18 -20.09 47.06
N ASP A 146 31.18 -20.91 46.76
CA ASP A 146 30.33 -20.80 45.56
C ASP A 146 29.24 -19.72 45.69
N MET A 147 28.89 -19.33 46.92
CA MET A 147 27.93 -18.26 47.23
C MET A 147 28.59 -16.90 47.40
N ARG A 148 29.90 -16.80 47.13
CA ARG A 148 30.65 -15.55 47.15
C ARG A 148 30.73 -15.00 45.73
N PRO A 149 30.60 -13.67 45.55
CA PRO A 149 30.95 -13.02 44.29
C PRO A 149 32.37 -13.45 43.90
N SER A 150 32.49 -14.20 42.82
CA SER A 150 33.79 -14.67 42.35
C SER A 150 34.60 -13.49 41.80
N SER A 151 35.93 -13.63 41.78
CA SER A 151 36.80 -12.57 41.26
C SER A 151 36.39 -12.18 39.84
N VAL A 152 36.60 -10.91 39.51
CA VAL A 152 36.30 -10.29 38.20
C VAL A 152 36.66 -11.18 37.00
N GLU A 153 37.76 -11.91 37.11
CA GLU A 153 38.31 -12.78 36.06
C GLU A 153 37.56 -14.10 35.87
N LYS A 154 36.75 -14.54 36.86
CA LYS A 154 36.01 -15.80 36.82
C LYS A 154 34.64 -15.69 36.12
N VAL A 155 34.14 -14.46 35.91
CA VAL A 155 32.85 -14.18 35.24
C VAL A 155 32.99 -13.19 34.06
N PRO A 156 33.86 -13.47 33.07
CA PRO A 156 34.02 -12.59 31.91
C PRO A 156 32.76 -12.52 31.04
N ILE A 157 32.03 -13.64 30.90
CA ILE A 157 30.82 -13.76 30.07
C ILE A 157 29.76 -12.72 30.44
N ILE A 158 29.46 -12.55 31.72
CA ILE A 158 28.36 -11.65 32.14
C ILE A 158 28.70 -10.19 31.83
N ARG A 159 29.97 -9.79 31.99
CA ARG A 159 30.39 -8.40 31.72
C ARG A 159 30.37 -8.08 30.23
N THR A 160 30.85 -8.99 29.40
CA THR A 160 30.84 -8.79 27.95
C THR A 160 29.42 -8.78 27.42
N LEU A 161 28.55 -9.67 27.90
CA LEU A 161 27.13 -9.65 27.55
C LEU A 161 26.43 -8.36 28.01
N ASN A 162 26.66 -7.91 29.24
CA ASN A 162 26.05 -6.68 29.75
C ASN A 162 26.51 -5.46 28.96
N SER A 163 27.82 -5.28 28.75
CA SER A 163 28.36 -4.17 27.95
C SER A 163 27.86 -4.21 26.50
N LEU A 164 27.75 -5.40 25.92
CA LEU A 164 27.20 -5.54 24.57
C LEU A 164 25.70 -5.22 24.54
N SER A 165 24.94 -5.68 25.53
CA SER A 165 23.50 -5.39 25.63
C SER A 165 23.25 -3.89 25.81
N GLU A 166 24.04 -3.21 26.64
CA GLU A 166 24.00 -1.76 26.82
C GLU A 166 24.26 -1.04 25.50
N LYS A 167 25.30 -1.45 24.76
CA LYS A 167 25.62 -0.87 23.44
C LYS A 167 24.55 -1.15 22.38
N ILE A 168 23.92 -2.32 22.39
CA ILE A 168 22.81 -2.65 21.46
C ILE A 168 21.60 -1.76 21.80
N MET A 169 21.25 -1.64 23.08
CA MET A 169 20.13 -0.83 23.55
C MET A 169 20.36 0.68 23.31
N ALA A 170 21.59 1.17 23.46
CA ALA A 170 21.93 2.57 23.18
C ALA A 170 21.69 3.00 21.72
N ASN A 171 21.69 2.06 20.78
CA ASN A 171 21.40 2.33 19.36
C ASN A 171 19.91 2.20 19.02
N VAL A 172 19.09 1.66 19.92
CA VAL A 172 17.64 1.55 19.74
C VAL A 172 17.02 2.86 20.19
N ALA A 173 16.24 3.49 19.30
CA ALA A 173 15.47 4.67 19.68
C ALA A 173 14.57 4.30 20.87
N PRO A 174 14.55 5.09 21.96
CA PRO A 174 13.69 4.79 23.09
C PRO A 174 12.24 4.76 22.59
N ALA A 175 11.59 3.60 22.70
CA ALA A 175 10.20 3.41 22.27
C ALA A 175 9.26 4.31 23.09
N ASP A 176 9.64 4.55 24.34
CA ASP A 176 9.06 5.55 25.21
C ASP A 176 9.83 6.85 24.98
N GLY A 177 9.28 7.76 24.17
CA GLY A 177 9.90 9.06 23.91
C GLY A 177 10.30 9.70 25.24
N GLU A 178 11.57 10.10 25.37
CA GLU A 178 12.24 10.49 26.63
C GLU A 178 11.29 11.04 27.70
N ALA A 179 10.68 10.13 28.48
CA ALA A 179 9.87 10.51 29.63
C ALA A 179 10.77 10.77 30.85
N ASP A 180 12.09 10.65 30.70
CA ASP A 180 13.05 10.61 31.79
C ASP A 180 14.16 11.66 31.65
N GLY A 181 13.79 12.82 31.10
CA GLY A 181 14.61 14.04 31.11
C GLY A 181 14.17 15.06 32.16
N LYS A 182 13.20 14.73 33.03
CA LYS A 182 12.75 15.62 34.10
C LYS A 182 13.21 15.08 35.44
N THR A 183 14.42 15.48 35.82
CA THR A 183 14.99 15.39 37.17
C THR A 183 14.21 16.27 38.16
N GLY A 184 12.93 15.99 38.34
CA GLY A 184 12.03 16.70 39.23
C GLY A 184 10.92 15.78 39.74
N GLU A 185 10.29 16.17 40.86
CA GLU A 185 9.28 15.38 41.59
C GLU A 185 8.18 14.80 40.67
N ASP A 186 7.83 15.48 39.58
CA ASP A 186 6.84 15.06 38.58
C ASP A 186 7.13 13.70 37.92
N GLY A 187 8.40 13.36 37.68
CA GLY A 187 8.78 12.05 37.11
C GLY A 187 8.46 10.92 38.07
N THR A 188 8.82 11.10 39.35
CA THR A 188 8.51 10.16 40.43
C THR A 188 7.01 10.04 40.66
N TYR A 189 6.24 11.14 40.59
CA TYR A 189 4.79 11.08 40.71
C TYR A 189 4.14 10.30 39.55
N ASN A 190 4.65 10.41 38.33
CA ASN A 190 4.15 9.63 37.20
C ASN A 190 4.46 8.13 37.33
N GLU A 191 5.61 7.76 37.92
CA GLU A 191 5.93 6.36 38.22
C GLU A 191 5.03 5.77 39.32
N LEU A 192 4.66 6.58 40.31
CA LEU A 192 3.77 6.18 41.41
C LEU A 192 2.29 6.13 41.01
N GLN A 193 1.90 6.70 39.86
CA GLN A 193 0.53 6.71 39.38
C GLN A 193 0.10 5.33 38.87
N LEU A 194 -0.78 4.67 39.62
CA LEU A 194 -1.42 3.42 39.22
C LEU A 194 -2.39 3.66 38.06
N ARG A 195 -2.31 2.83 37.01
CA ARG A 195 -3.19 2.90 35.84
C ARG A 195 -4.68 2.79 36.21
N ASP A 196 -4.99 2.01 37.23
CA ASP A 196 -6.37 1.75 37.68
C ASP A 196 -6.99 2.93 38.46
N LEU A 197 -6.16 3.84 38.98
CA LEU A 197 -6.59 5.06 39.67
C LEU A 197 -6.61 6.29 38.74
N ARG A 198 -6.20 6.12 37.47
CA ARG A 198 -6.42 7.17 36.48
C ARG A 198 -7.92 7.26 36.23
N GLY A 199 -8.50 8.44 36.42
CA GLY A 199 -9.85 8.69 35.94
C GLY A 199 -9.92 8.44 34.43
N ASP A 200 -11.10 8.20 33.90
CA ASP A 200 -11.28 8.10 32.45
C ASP A 200 -10.71 9.36 31.79
N GLU A 201 -9.77 9.19 30.85
CA GLU A 201 -9.19 10.31 30.13
C GLU A 201 -10.33 11.12 29.49
N GLU A 202 -10.38 12.44 29.75
CA GLU A 202 -11.39 13.32 29.19
C GLU A 202 -11.27 13.31 27.66
N GLN A 203 -12.07 12.46 27.01
CA GLN A 203 -12.11 12.39 25.56
C GLN A 203 -12.71 13.70 25.06
N GLN A 204 -11.88 14.56 24.47
CA GLN A 204 -12.30 15.80 23.81
C GLN A 204 -13.07 15.48 22.52
N ARG A 205 -14.28 14.90 22.66
CA ARG A 205 -15.18 14.64 21.54
C ARG A 205 -15.87 15.95 21.18
N ILE A 206 -15.63 16.43 19.96
CA ILE A 206 -16.37 17.57 19.42
C ILE A 206 -17.80 17.10 19.12
N LEU A 207 -18.76 17.51 19.95
CA LEU A 207 -20.17 17.25 19.70
C LEU A 207 -20.65 18.07 18.50
N LEU A 208 -20.86 17.41 17.36
CA LEU A 208 -21.43 18.05 16.17
C LEU A 208 -22.95 18.18 16.31
N ASN A 209 -23.42 19.39 16.63
CA ASN A 209 -24.86 19.68 16.64
C ASN A 209 -25.33 20.09 15.23
N VAL A 210 -25.93 19.14 14.50
CA VAL A 210 -26.47 19.40 13.16
C VAL A 210 -27.80 20.14 13.27
N LYS A 211 -27.82 21.42 12.88
CA LYS A 211 -29.00 22.29 12.98
C LYS A 211 -30.16 21.89 12.07
N ASP A 212 -29.90 21.25 10.93
CA ASP A 212 -30.94 20.90 9.95
C ASP A 212 -30.73 19.50 9.38
N GLN A 213 -31.34 18.51 10.03
CA GLN A 213 -31.29 17.12 9.61
C GLN A 213 -32.20 16.85 8.40
N SER A 214 -33.22 17.68 8.16
CA SER A 214 -34.18 17.48 7.07
C SER A 214 -33.52 17.61 5.69
N ARG A 215 -32.57 18.55 5.55
CA ARG A 215 -31.78 18.73 4.33
C ARG A 215 -30.92 17.52 3.99
N PHE A 216 -30.39 16.84 5.01
CA PHE A 216 -29.57 15.64 4.83
C PHE A 216 -30.39 14.53 4.14
N PHE A 217 -31.59 14.25 4.65
CA PHE A 217 -32.49 13.25 4.08
C PHE A 217 -33.07 13.63 2.71
N SER A 218 -33.31 14.92 2.43
CA SER A 218 -33.79 15.36 1.10
C SER A 218 -32.71 15.40 0.01
N SER A 219 -31.43 15.41 0.39
CA SER A 219 -30.33 15.59 -0.59
C SER A 219 -29.96 14.30 -1.32
N HIS A 220 -30.26 13.13 -0.71
CA HIS A 220 -29.88 11.82 -1.22
C HIS A 220 -30.87 11.25 -2.26
N SER A 221 -32.11 11.77 -2.33
CA SER A 221 -33.19 11.30 -3.22
C SER A 221 -33.24 12.00 -4.60
N LYS A 222 -32.28 12.88 -4.89
CA LYS A 222 -32.34 13.90 -5.95
C LYS A 222 -32.42 13.41 -7.41
N THR A 223 -32.21 12.14 -7.71
CA THR A 223 -31.92 11.71 -9.10
C THR A 223 -32.94 10.79 -9.75
N ALA A 224 -33.89 10.19 -9.01
CA ALA A 224 -34.98 9.39 -9.60
C ALA A 224 -36.20 9.30 -8.69
N GLU A 225 -35.96 9.17 -7.38
CA GLU A 225 -37.02 9.08 -6.38
C GLU A 225 -37.74 10.41 -6.15
N ASP A 226 -37.12 11.56 -6.42
CA ASP A 226 -37.75 12.88 -6.22
C ASP A 226 -38.98 13.15 -7.11
N GLU A 227 -39.05 12.63 -8.34
CA GLU A 227 -40.24 12.82 -9.19
C GLU A 227 -41.35 11.85 -8.78
N GLN A 228 -41.03 10.59 -8.53
CA GLN A 228 -41.98 9.59 -8.04
C GLN A 228 -42.48 9.92 -6.63
N ASN A 229 -41.62 10.32 -5.70
CA ASN A 229 -42.00 10.70 -4.34
C ASN A 229 -42.82 12.00 -4.31
N LYS A 230 -42.57 12.95 -5.21
CA LYS A 230 -43.45 14.13 -5.35
C LYS A 230 -44.83 13.75 -5.86
N LEU A 231 -44.93 12.78 -6.78
CA LEU A 231 -46.21 12.25 -7.23
C LEU A 231 -46.94 11.49 -6.11
N PHE A 232 -46.22 10.68 -5.32
CA PHE A 232 -46.80 9.99 -4.15
C PHE A 232 -47.21 10.94 -3.03
N ALA A 233 -46.46 12.02 -2.80
CA ALA A 233 -46.78 13.02 -1.78
C ALA A 233 -48.01 13.87 -2.13
N GLN A 234 -48.35 13.98 -3.43
CA GLN A 234 -49.55 14.69 -3.90
C GLN A 234 -50.81 13.82 -3.87
N GLN A 235 -50.69 12.50 -3.71
CA GLN A 235 -51.84 11.60 -3.68
C GLN A 235 -52.41 11.46 -2.26
N ASP A 236 -53.74 11.53 -2.15
CA ASP A 236 -54.43 11.34 -0.88
C ASP A 236 -54.39 9.86 -0.45
N PRO A 237 -53.78 9.51 0.71
CA PRO A 237 -53.63 8.13 1.14
C PRO A 237 -54.97 7.44 1.40
N ASN A 238 -56.00 8.19 1.80
CA ASN A 238 -57.34 7.64 2.04
C ASN A 238 -58.05 7.25 0.75
N GLN A 239 -57.81 7.96 -0.35
CA GLN A 239 -58.39 7.64 -1.65
C GLN A 239 -57.72 6.38 -2.24
N ILE A 240 -56.39 6.28 -2.12
CA ILE A 240 -55.64 5.09 -2.53
C ILE A 240 -56.06 3.86 -1.73
N LEU A 241 -56.17 3.97 -0.40
CA LEU A 241 -56.60 2.84 0.44
C LEU A 241 -58.04 2.41 0.14
N GLY A 242 -58.92 3.36 -0.23
CA GLY A 242 -60.28 3.06 -0.70
C GLY A 242 -60.29 2.30 -2.02
N GLN A 243 -59.51 2.76 -3.00
CA GLN A 243 -59.35 2.09 -4.30
C GLN A 243 -58.72 0.70 -4.14
N LEU A 244 -57.65 0.59 -3.34
CA LEU A 244 -56.97 -0.68 -3.08
C LEU A 244 -57.89 -1.70 -2.39
N ARG A 245 -58.73 -1.25 -1.45
CA ARG A 245 -59.75 -2.12 -0.84
C ARG A 245 -60.79 -2.56 -1.86
N GLY A 246 -61.27 -1.67 -2.71
CA GLY A 246 -62.19 -2.02 -3.80
C GLY A 246 -61.58 -3.02 -4.78
N ASP A 247 -60.34 -2.81 -5.19
CA ASP A 247 -59.60 -3.71 -6.09
C ASP A 247 -59.31 -5.07 -5.44
N LEU A 248 -59.00 -5.09 -4.13
CA LEU A 248 -58.82 -6.33 -3.37
C LEU A 248 -60.12 -7.10 -3.25
N GLU A 249 -61.24 -6.44 -2.95
CA GLU A 249 -62.55 -7.08 -2.88
C GLU A 249 -62.99 -7.63 -4.25
N GLN A 250 -62.65 -6.93 -5.34
CA GLN A 250 -63.01 -7.33 -6.69
C GLN A 250 -62.14 -8.47 -7.23
N ASN A 251 -60.84 -8.49 -6.91
CA ASN A 251 -59.89 -9.48 -7.43
C ASN A 251 -59.66 -10.67 -6.49
N LEU A 252 -59.87 -10.50 -5.18
CA LEU A 252 -59.82 -11.55 -4.16
C LEU A 252 -61.11 -11.54 -3.33
N PRO A 253 -62.20 -12.18 -3.81
CA PRO A 253 -63.39 -12.39 -3.01
C PRO A 253 -63.05 -13.19 -1.75
N GLU A 254 -63.75 -12.92 -0.64
CA GLU A 254 -63.56 -13.47 0.72
C GLU A 254 -63.54 -15.03 0.80
N GLY A 255 -63.90 -15.72 -0.28
CA GLY A 255 -63.86 -17.18 -0.41
C GLY A 255 -62.54 -17.78 -0.95
N GLY A 256 -61.51 -16.98 -1.23
CA GLY A 256 -60.17 -17.47 -1.61
C GLY A 256 -60.07 -18.13 -3.00
N ALA A 257 -61.14 -18.16 -3.79
CA ALA A 257 -61.16 -18.70 -5.14
C ALA A 257 -61.06 -17.57 -6.18
N ALA A 258 -59.84 -17.15 -6.49
CA ALA A 258 -59.59 -16.27 -7.64
C ALA A 258 -59.61 -17.09 -8.94
N PRO A 259 -60.24 -16.60 -10.03
CA PRO A 259 -60.21 -17.30 -11.32
C PRO A 259 -58.77 -17.32 -11.88
N LEU A 260 -58.13 -18.48 -11.83
CA LEU A 260 -56.75 -18.71 -12.30
C LEU A 260 -56.53 -18.26 -13.75
N GLY A 261 -57.57 -18.28 -14.59
CA GLY A 261 -57.50 -17.78 -15.96
C GLY A 261 -57.05 -16.33 -16.06
N ARG A 262 -57.56 -15.44 -15.20
CA ARG A 262 -57.20 -14.01 -15.19
C ARG A 262 -55.80 -13.74 -14.62
N LEU A 263 -55.28 -14.66 -13.80
CA LEU A 263 -53.98 -14.56 -13.14
C LEU A 263 -52.83 -15.12 -13.99
N VAL A 264 -53.12 -16.08 -14.86
CA VAL A 264 -52.12 -16.77 -15.71
C VAL A 264 -52.10 -16.22 -17.13
N GLU A 265 -53.24 -15.77 -17.67
CA GLU A 265 -53.34 -15.16 -19.00
C GLU A 265 -54.38 -14.02 -18.98
N PRO A 266 -53.98 -12.74 -18.93
CA PRO A 266 -54.93 -11.67 -19.16
C PRO A 266 -55.43 -11.82 -20.60
N GLN A 267 -56.74 -12.04 -20.78
CA GLN A 267 -57.37 -12.16 -22.10
C GLN A 267 -57.04 -10.92 -22.93
N GLU A 268 -56.50 -11.15 -24.13
CA GLU A 268 -56.47 -10.16 -25.20
C GLU A 268 -57.93 -9.95 -25.62
N GLU A 269 -58.58 -8.91 -25.09
CA GLU A 269 -59.74 -8.34 -25.79
C GLU A 269 -59.18 -7.55 -26.97
N ASP A 270 -59.30 -8.15 -28.16
CA ASP A 270 -59.31 -7.45 -29.43
C ASP A 270 -60.43 -6.40 -29.37
N ASP A 271 -60.14 -5.15 -28.99
CA ASP A 271 -60.97 -4.00 -29.36
C ASP A 271 -60.21 -2.65 -29.21
N GLU A 272 -60.52 -1.75 -30.14
CA GLU A 272 -59.82 -0.53 -30.54
C GLU A 272 -59.85 0.64 -29.52
N ASP A 273 -60.03 0.40 -28.22
CA ASP A 273 -60.08 1.48 -27.23
C ASP A 273 -58.81 1.56 -26.36
N GLN A 274 -57.97 2.53 -26.70
CA GLN A 274 -56.77 2.93 -25.98
C GLN A 274 -57.11 3.43 -24.56
N GLN A 275 -57.20 2.53 -23.59
CA GLN A 275 -56.89 2.88 -22.19
C GLN A 275 -55.75 1.99 -21.67
N LYS A 276 -54.59 2.64 -21.62
CA LYS A 276 -53.29 2.14 -21.17
C LYS A 276 -53.35 1.54 -19.77
N PHE A 277 -53.51 0.22 -19.67
CA PHE A 277 -52.99 -0.54 -18.53
C PHE A 277 -51.64 -1.16 -18.93
N GLU A 278 -50.61 -0.32 -19.10
CA GLU A 278 -49.29 -0.76 -19.60
C GLU A 278 -48.46 -1.58 -18.59
N ASP A 279 -48.84 -1.64 -17.31
CA ASP A 279 -47.98 -2.20 -16.26
C ASP A 279 -48.62 -3.32 -15.42
N VAL A 280 -49.28 -4.28 -16.06
CA VAL A 280 -49.68 -5.52 -15.37
C VAL A 280 -48.49 -6.50 -15.32
N ILE A 281 -48.07 -6.86 -14.11
CA ILE A 281 -47.02 -7.85 -13.85
C ILE A 281 -47.49 -9.21 -14.41
N GLY A 282 -46.72 -9.80 -15.33
CA GLY A 282 -47.08 -11.07 -15.99
C GLY A 282 -47.62 -10.92 -17.42
N SER A 283 -47.78 -9.69 -17.94
CA SER A 283 -48.15 -9.49 -19.35
C SER A 283 -47.07 -10.06 -20.30
N ARG A 284 -47.49 -10.54 -21.48
CA ARG A 284 -46.58 -11.11 -22.48
C ARG A 284 -45.48 -10.12 -22.91
N ALA A 285 -45.78 -8.82 -22.92
CA ALA A 285 -44.81 -7.77 -23.21
C ALA A 285 -43.74 -7.65 -22.11
N ASN A 286 -44.14 -7.68 -20.84
CA ASN A 286 -43.21 -7.64 -19.70
C ASN A 286 -42.40 -8.93 -19.58
N LEU A 287 -42.99 -10.09 -19.89
CA LEU A 287 -42.27 -11.37 -19.94
C LEU A 287 -41.20 -11.35 -21.05
N LYS A 288 -41.51 -10.78 -22.22
CA LYS A 288 -40.53 -10.58 -23.31
C LYS A 288 -39.41 -9.60 -22.91
N ARG A 289 -39.73 -8.49 -22.22
CA ARG A 289 -38.73 -7.55 -21.71
C ARG A 289 -37.81 -8.22 -20.69
N ALA A 290 -38.38 -8.95 -19.73
CA ALA A 290 -37.62 -9.71 -18.73
C ALA A 290 -36.75 -10.79 -19.38
N SER A 291 -37.28 -11.54 -20.37
CA SER A 291 -36.48 -12.54 -21.08
C SER A 291 -35.33 -11.92 -21.86
N ASN A 292 -35.53 -10.75 -22.46
CA ASN A 292 -34.47 -10.03 -23.16
C ASN A 292 -33.38 -9.56 -22.18
N GLN A 293 -33.76 -9.04 -21.01
CA GLN A 293 -32.80 -8.67 -19.96
C GLN A 293 -32.00 -9.86 -19.45
N ILE A 294 -32.64 -11.02 -19.25
CA ILE A 294 -31.96 -12.26 -18.84
C ILE A 294 -30.98 -12.71 -19.92
N LEU A 295 -31.38 -12.70 -21.19
CA LEU A 295 -30.50 -13.08 -22.31
C LEU A 295 -29.32 -12.12 -22.46
N GLU A 296 -29.53 -10.82 -22.23
CA GLU A 296 -28.47 -9.81 -22.22
C GLU A 296 -27.48 -10.04 -21.07
N ALA A 297 -27.98 -10.27 -19.86
CA ALA A 297 -27.13 -10.60 -18.70
C ALA A 297 -26.35 -11.90 -18.89
N ILE A 298 -26.94 -12.93 -19.51
CA ILE A 298 -26.25 -14.18 -19.86
C ILE A 298 -25.15 -13.91 -20.89
N ARG A 299 -25.40 -13.06 -21.88
CA ARG A 299 -24.41 -12.68 -22.89
C ARG A 299 -23.23 -11.94 -22.25
N ASP A 300 -23.50 -11.00 -21.34
CA ASP A 300 -22.47 -10.26 -20.61
C ASP A 300 -21.65 -11.20 -19.73
N ARG A 301 -22.30 -12.10 -19.00
CA ARG A 301 -21.61 -13.11 -18.18
C ARG A 301 -20.74 -14.03 -19.02
N ARG A 302 -21.22 -14.46 -20.18
CA ARG A 302 -20.46 -15.28 -21.12
C ARG A 302 -19.21 -14.54 -21.63
N SER A 303 -19.33 -13.26 -21.93
CA SER A 303 -18.21 -12.42 -22.35
C SER A 303 -17.14 -12.25 -21.27
N GLN A 304 -17.53 -12.33 -19.99
CA GLN A 304 -16.61 -12.29 -18.84
C GLN A 304 -15.98 -13.65 -18.53
N THR A 305 -16.69 -14.77 -18.78
CA THR A 305 -16.20 -16.12 -18.46
C THR A 305 -15.42 -16.79 -19.59
N GLU A 306 -15.73 -16.48 -20.86
CA GLU A 306 -14.94 -16.96 -22.00
C GLU A 306 -13.68 -16.10 -22.15
N GLY A 307 -12.63 -16.44 -21.40
CA GLY A 307 -11.26 -16.03 -21.71
C GLY A 307 -10.83 -16.65 -23.04
N SER A 308 -11.25 -16.05 -24.16
CA SER A 308 -10.82 -16.46 -25.50
C SER A 308 -9.30 -16.46 -25.57
N GLY A 309 -8.67 -17.48 -26.16
CA GLY A 309 -7.21 -17.74 -26.12
C GLY A 309 -6.27 -16.65 -26.67
N ASN A 310 -6.79 -15.47 -27.04
CA ASN A 310 -6.06 -14.23 -27.38
C ASN A 310 -6.40 -13.06 -26.43
N ALA A 311 -6.96 -13.33 -25.24
CA ALA A 311 -7.60 -12.37 -24.34
C ALA A 311 -6.71 -11.25 -23.78
N GLY A 312 -5.38 -11.34 -23.89
CA GLY A 312 -4.49 -10.29 -23.43
C GLY A 312 -4.46 -9.05 -24.33
N THR A 313 -4.56 -9.22 -25.66
CA THR A 313 -4.31 -8.12 -26.61
C THR A 313 -5.53 -7.68 -27.42
N TYR A 314 -6.72 -8.26 -27.20
CA TYR A 314 -7.98 -7.86 -27.87
C TYR A 314 -7.90 -7.83 -29.41
N GLY A 315 -7.05 -8.67 -30.01
CA GLY A 315 -6.82 -8.72 -31.46
C GLY A 315 -5.83 -7.67 -31.98
N LEU A 316 -5.16 -6.93 -31.11
CA LEU A 316 -4.03 -6.06 -31.43
C LEU A 316 -2.72 -6.85 -31.42
N SER A 317 -1.73 -6.39 -32.19
CA SER A 317 -0.36 -6.88 -32.07
C SER A 317 0.23 -6.55 -30.69
N THR A 318 1.19 -7.34 -30.22
CA THR A 318 1.82 -7.13 -28.91
C THR A 318 2.51 -5.77 -28.82
N ALA A 319 3.18 -5.34 -29.88
CA ALA A 319 3.83 -4.03 -29.95
C ALA A 319 2.82 -2.87 -29.87
N LEU A 320 1.67 -2.98 -30.56
CA LEU A 320 0.59 -1.99 -30.45
C LEU A 320 -0.02 -1.99 -29.06
N TYR A 321 -0.20 -3.16 -28.44
CA TYR A 321 -0.76 -3.28 -27.10
C TYR A 321 0.18 -2.68 -26.03
N ASP A 322 1.49 -2.91 -26.13
CA ASP A 322 2.47 -2.29 -25.23
C ASP A 322 2.49 -0.76 -25.42
N ARG A 323 2.44 -0.30 -26.67
CA ARG A 323 2.33 1.12 -26.98
C ARG A 323 1.04 1.72 -26.41
N LEU A 324 -0.09 1.02 -26.52
CA LEU A 324 -1.38 1.40 -25.95
C LEU A 324 -1.33 1.45 -24.41
N THR A 325 -0.65 0.50 -23.78
CA THR A 325 -0.47 0.47 -22.33
C THR A 325 0.35 1.68 -21.86
N LEU A 326 1.39 2.04 -22.61
CA LEU A 326 2.18 3.23 -22.37
C LEU A 326 1.37 4.51 -22.63
N THR A 327 0.52 4.55 -23.67
CA THR A 327 -0.42 5.67 -23.92
C THR A 327 -1.40 5.87 -22.81
N HIS A 328 -2.03 4.79 -22.35
CA HIS A 328 -2.88 4.79 -21.19
C HIS A 328 -2.14 5.37 -19.98
N ALA A 329 -1.03 4.74 -19.55
CA ALA A 329 -0.30 5.14 -18.35
C ALA A 329 0.11 6.63 -18.37
N THR A 330 0.68 7.12 -19.48
CA THR A 330 1.07 8.54 -19.57
C THR A 330 -0.13 9.49 -19.58
N THR A 331 -1.24 9.09 -20.20
CA THR A 331 -2.45 9.92 -20.27
C THR A 331 -3.09 10.04 -18.89
N THR A 332 -3.18 8.95 -18.14
CA THR A 332 -3.72 8.93 -16.78
C THR A 332 -2.87 9.79 -15.84
N GLU A 333 -1.55 9.78 -16.01
CA GLU A 333 -0.64 10.64 -15.25
C GLU A 333 -0.82 12.12 -15.55
N PHE A 334 -0.97 12.51 -16.83
CA PHE A 334 -1.29 13.90 -17.18
C PHE A 334 -2.67 14.31 -16.66
N LEU A 335 -3.64 13.40 -16.69
CA LEU A 335 -4.98 13.66 -16.15
C LEU A 335 -4.93 13.87 -14.63
N HIS A 336 -4.15 13.06 -13.92
CA HIS A 336 -3.95 13.20 -12.47
C HIS A 336 -3.30 14.54 -12.13
N GLN A 337 -2.23 14.91 -12.85
CA GLN A 337 -1.55 16.20 -12.69
C GLN A 337 -2.48 17.38 -13.00
N PHE A 338 -3.28 17.27 -14.06
CA PHE A 338 -4.28 18.28 -14.43
C PHE A 338 -5.29 18.48 -13.31
N TRP A 339 -5.94 17.44 -12.79
CA TRP A 339 -6.93 17.60 -11.72
C TRP A 339 -6.32 18.10 -10.42
N GLN A 340 -5.11 17.66 -10.08
CA GLN A 340 -4.41 18.15 -8.90
C GLN A 340 -4.07 19.64 -9.01
N ALA A 341 -3.71 20.14 -10.19
CA ALA A 341 -3.45 21.56 -10.41
C ALA A 341 -4.75 22.37 -10.52
N PHE A 342 -5.70 21.91 -11.34
CA PHE A 342 -6.97 22.57 -11.63
C PHE A 342 -7.84 22.76 -10.37
N LEU A 343 -7.88 21.77 -9.47
CA LEU A 343 -8.66 21.85 -8.23
C LEU A 343 -7.87 22.43 -7.04
N SER A 344 -6.62 22.85 -7.23
CA SER A 344 -5.78 23.35 -6.12
C SER A 344 -6.18 24.73 -5.62
N GLY A 345 -6.95 25.50 -6.38
CA GLY A 345 -7.35 26.88 -6.03
C GLY A 345 -6.20 27.90 -6.01
N ASN A 346 -5.00 27.52 -6.47
CA ASN A 346 -3.83 28.39 -6.48
C ASN A 346 -3.65 29.08 -7.84
N ALA A 347 -3.73 30.41 -7.87
CA ALA A 347 -3.58 31.22 -9.10
C ALA A 347 -2.22 31.03 -9.78
N ASP A 348 -1.15 30.83 -9.01
CA ASP A 348 0.22 30.65 -9.55
C ASP A 348 0.35 29.40 -10.45
N ARG A 349 -0.54 28.41 -10.28
CA ARG A 349 -0.55 27.17 -11.08
C ARG A 349 -1.35 27.30 -12.37
N ALA A 350 -1.99 28.43 -12.65
CA ALA A 350 -2.79 28.62 -13.86
C ALA A 350 -1.96 28.43 -15.15
N GLY A 351 -0.71 28.93 -15.17
CA GLY A 351 0.21 28.71 -16.29
C GLY A 351 0.60 27.25 -16.48
N GLU A 352 0.68 26.48 -15.39
CA GLU A 352 0.92 25.03 -15.45
C GLU A 352 -0.30 24.30 -16.02
N VAL A 353 -1.51 24.67 -15.61
CA VAL A 353 -2.76 24.09 -16.12
C VAL A 353 -2.87 24.26 -17.63
N ALA A 354 -2.54 25.44 -18.17
CA ALA A 354 -2.53 25.66 -19.63
C ALA A 354 -1.56 24.71 -20.37
N SER A 355 -0.35 24.51 -19.83
CA SER A 355 0.62 23.56 -20.41
C SER A 355 0.18 22.09 -20.29
N LEU A 356 -0.54 21.76 -19.22
CA LEU A 356 -1.12 20.43 -19.02
C LEU A 356 -2.27 20.18 -20.00
N VAL A 357 -3.10 21.19 -20.28
CA VAL A 357 -4.16 21.10 -21.31
C VAL A 357 -3.58 20.83 -22.69
N GLU A 358 -2.48 21.49 -23.06
CA GLU A 358 -1.76 21.17 -24.30
C GLU A 358 -1.28 19.70 -24.30
N SER A 359 -0.77 19.22 -23.16
CA SER A 359 -0.34 17.83 -23.01
C SER A 359 -1.51 16.84 -23.10
N LEU A 360 -2.71 17.19 -22.60
CA LEU A 360 -3.93 16.39 -22.73
C LEU A 360 -4.40 16.33 -24.20
N ASN A 361 -4.33 17.43 -24.93
CA ASN A 361 -4.62 17.46 -26.38
C ASN A 361 -3.66 16.57 -27.16
N ARG A 362 -2.35 16.66 -26.88
CA ARG A 362 -1.34 15.76 -27.47
C ARG A 362 -1.57 14.30 -27.09
N ALA A 363 -2.04 14.02 -25.88
CA ALA A 363 -2.40 12.66 -25.46
C ALA A 363 -3.60 12.14 -26.27
N MET A 364 -4.62 12.97 -26.50
CA MET A 364 -5.76 12.63 -27.36
C MET A 364 -5.32 12.34 -28.80
N GLU A 365 -4.43 13.16 -29.37
CA GLU A 365 -3.85 12.92 -30.70
C GLU A 365 -3.07 11.60 -30.76
N ARG A 366 -2.31 11.28 -29.71
CA ARG A 366 -1.56 10.02 -29.61
C ARG A 366 -2.48 8.80 -29.51
N ILE A 367 -3.63 8.92 -28.85
CA ILE A 367 -4.63 7.86 -28.84
C ILE A 367 -5.20 7.65 -30.25
N LYS A 368 -5.54 8.74 -30.95
CA LYS A 368 -6.04 8.70 -32.33
C LYS A 368 -5.02 8.08 -33.29
N SER A 369 -3.73 8.42 -33.15
CA SER A 369 -2.67 7.84 -34.00
C SER A 369 -2.51 6.34 -33.75
N VAL A 370 -2.58 5.89 -32.48
CA VAL A 370 -2.55 4.46 -32.16
C VAL A 370 -3.77 3.72 -32.71
N ALA A 371 -4.94 4.36 -32.68
CA ALA A 371 -6.17 3.82 -33.22
C ALA A 371 -6.10 3.68 -34.76
N GLN A 372 -5.53 4.68 -35.45
CA GLN A 372 -5.29 4.64 -36.89
C GLN A 372 -4.31 3.52 -37.27
N ASP A 373 -3.18 3.41 -36.57
CA ASP A 373 -2.18 2.35 -36.82
C ASP A 373 -2.79 0.95 -36.59
N ALA A 374 -3.62 0.78 -35.55
CA ALA A 374 -4.35 -0.46 -35.33
C ALA A 374 -5.32 -0.78 -36.48
N GLU A 375 -5.97 0.23 -37.06
CA GLU A 375 -6.83 0.03 -38.22
C GLU A 375 -6.03 -0.34 -39.47
N THR A 376 -4.83 0.22 -39.65
CA THR A 376 -3.95 -0.19 -40.76
C THR A 376 -3.51 -1.64 -40.64
N GLU A 377 -3.15 -2.13 -39.45
CA GLU A 377 -2.82 -3.54 -39.22
C GLU A 377 -4.03 -4.45 -39.52
N ARG A 378 -5.21 -4.03 -39.08
CA ARG A 378 -6.46 -4.76 -39.37
C ARG A 378 -6.77 -4.80 -40.86
N GLN A 379 -6.56 -3.70 -41.58
CA GLN A 379 -6.77 -3.64 -43.03
C GLN A 379 -5.83 -4.61 -43.77
N VAL A 380 -4.56 -4.73 -43.33
CA VAL A 380 -3.62 -5.70 -43.90
C VAL A 380 -4.11 -7.14 -43.72
N GLU A 381 -4.59 -7.52 -42.54
CA GLU A 381 -5.11 -8.88 -42.31
C GLU A 381 -6.41 -9.12 -43.09
N VAL A 382 -7.29 -8.12 -43.16
CA VAL A 382 -8.51 -8.17 -43.97
C VAL A 382 -8.18 -8.36 -45.45
N ASP A 383 -7.20 -7.64 -45.97
CA ASP A 383 -6.78 -7.77 -47.37
C ASP A 383 -6.09 -9.10 -47.66
N ARG A 384 -5.33 -9.64 -46.71
CA ARG A 384 -4.79 -11.02 -46.77
C ARG A 384 -5.91 -12.06 -46.87
N LEU A 385 -6.96 -11.92 -46.05
CA LEU A 385 -8.13 -12.81 -46.08
C LEU A 385 -8.92 -12.67 -47.39
N LYS A 386 -9.06 -11.45 -47.93
CA LYS A 386 -9.67 -11.22 -49.24
C LYS A 386 -8.85 -11.86 -50.36
N GLN A 387 -7.53 -11.73 -50.34
CA GLN A 387 -6.64 -12.36 -51.32
C GLN A 387 -6.75 -13.89 -51.27
N HIS A 388 -6.68 -14.48 -50.07
CA HIS A 388 -6.86 -15.92 -49.88
C HIS A 388 -8.24 -16.40 -50.39
N ALA A 389 -9.31 -15.65 -50.14
CA ALA A 389 -10.63 -16.01 -50.68
C ALA A 389 -10.71 -15.90 -52.20
N ARG A 390 -9.99 -14.95 -52.83
CA ARG A 390 -9.88 -14.86 -54.29
C ARG A 390 -9.12 -16.07 -54.86
N GLU A 391 -8.00 -16.46 -54.26
CA GLU A 391 -7.24 -17.65 -54.67
C GLU A 391 -8.05 -18.94 -54.52
N VAL A 392 -8.78 -19.09 -53.42
CA VAL A 392 -9.66 -20.25 -53.21
C VAL A 392 -10.80 -20.27 -54.22
N LEU A 393 -11.36 -19.11 -54.57
CA LEU A 393 -12.38 -19.00 -55.61
C LEU A 393 -11.82 -19.40 -56.99
N GLU A 394 -10.62 -18.94 -57.34
CA GLU A 394 -9.94 -19.29 -58.59
C GLU A 394 -9.60 -20.78 -58.66
N ARG A 395 -9.17 -21.38 -57.54
CA ARG A 395 -8.80 -22.82 -57.49
C ARG A 395 -10.00 -23.76 -57.39
N THR A 396 -11.07 -23.39 -56.71
CA THR A 396 -12.17 -24.32 -56.36
C THR A 396 -13.52 -23.95 -56.99
N GLY A 397 -13.64 -22.78 -57.62
CA GLY A 397 -14.88 -22.28 -58.21
C GLY A 397 -15.98 -21.94 -57.20
N ARG A 398 -15.75 -22.15 -55.90
CA ARG A 398 -16.73 -21.90 -54.83
C ARG A 398 -16.37 -20.62 -54.07
N LYS A 399 -17.36 -19.74 -53.88
CA LYS A 399 -17.21 -18.50 -53.09
C LYS A 399 -17.18 -18.81 -51.60
N LEU A 400 -16.07 -18.48 -50.95
CA LEU A 400 -15.96 -18.52 -49.49
C LEU A 400 -16.69 -17.31 -48.88
N LYS A 401 -17.61 -17.55 -47.95
CA LYS A 401 -18.22 -16.47 -47.15
C LYS A 401 -17.21 -16.00 -46.10
N LEU A 402 -16.61 -14.83 -46.31
CA LEU A 402 -15.69 -14.21 -45.36
C LEU A 402 -16.46 -13.41 -44.30
N ASN A 403 -16.22 -13.72 -43.03
CA ASN A 403 -16.72 -12.92 -41.90
C ASN A 403 -15.76 -11.75 -41.62
N LEU A 404 -15.82 -10.71 -42.45
CA LEU A 404 -15.02 -9.48 -42.32
C LEU A 404 -15.26 -8.75 -40.97
N ALA A 405 -16.47 -8.86 -40.42
CA ALA A 405 -16.84 -8.30 -39.13
C ALA A 405 -16.27 -9.09 -37.92
N GLY A 406 -15.76 -10.30 -38.14
CA GLY A 406 -15.18 -11.15 -37.10
C GLY A 406 -13.67 -11.01 -36.93
N VAL A 407 -13.00 -10.19 -37.76
CA VAL A 407 -11.57 -9.92 -37.61
C VAL A 407 -11.37 -9.06 -36.36
N ALA A 408 -10.80 -9.67 -35.33
CA ALA A 408 -10.49 -9.02 -34.06
C ALA A 408 -9.41 -7.92 -34.23
N GLY A 409 -9.46 -6.87 -33.41
CA GLY A 409 -8.54 -5.73 -33.47
C GLY A 409 -9.09 -4.52 -34.23
N GLY A 410 -8.22 -3.55 -34.52
CA GLY A 410 -8.56 -2.29 -35.21
C GLY A 410 -8.87 -1.12 -34.30
N GLU A 411 -9.36 -0.03 -34.92
CA GLU A 411 -9.69 1.22 -34.22
C GLU A 411 -10.77 1.00 -33.15
N GLN A 412 -11.75 0.14 -33.45
CA GLN A 412 -12.85 -0.16 -32.54
C GLN A 412 -12.38 -0.86 -31.26
N ALA A 413 -11.33 -1.68 -31.33
CA ALA A 413 -10.74 -2.32 -30.15
C ALA A 413 -10.05 -1.26 -29.27
N VAL A 414 -9.27 -0.36 -29.89
CA VAL A 414 -8.62 0.76 -29.19
C VAL A 414 -9.64 1.68 -28.52
N ASN A 415 -10.69 2.07 -29.23
CA ASN A 415 -11.76 2.95 -28.70
C ASN A 415 -12.57 2.27 -27.59
N ARG A 416 -12.73 0.94 -27.61
CA ARG A 416 -13.35 0.20 -26.51
C ARG A 416 -12.45 0.17 -25.27
N LEU A 417 -11.15 -0.08 -25.44
CA LEU A 417 -10.19 -0.15 -24.33
C LEU A 417 -9.96 1.21 -23.69
N LEU A 418 -9.74 2.24 -24.51
CA LEU A 418 -9.46 3.61 -24.06
C LEU A 418 -10.70 4.50 -23.94
N GLY A 419 -11.90 3.98 -24.18
CA GLY A 419 -13.15 4.73 -24.10
C GLY A 419 -13.33 5.53 -22.80
N PRO A 420 -13.09 4.94 -21.61
CA PRO A 420 -13.13 5.68 -20.36
C PRO A 420 -12.10 6.81 -20.29
N THR A 421 -10.87 6.59 -20.78
CA THR A 421 -9.84 7.62 -20.79
C THR A 421 -10.14 8.75 -21.77
N ILE A 422 -10.72 8.44 -22.93
CA ILE A 422 -11.17 9.45 -23.90
C ILE A 422 -12.25 10.34 -23.27
N ARG A 423 -13.25 9.76 -22.61
CA ARG A 423 -14.27 10.51 -21.86
C ARG A 423 -13.66 11.35 -20.74
N ALA A 424 -12.67 10.82 -20.02
CA ALA A 424 -11.97 11.56 -18.97
C ALA A 424 -11.21 12.77 -19.55
N LEU A 425 -10.57 12.62 -20.71
CA LEU A 425 -9.91 13.72 -21.43
C LEU A 425 -10.92 14.76 -21.90
N GLU A 426 -12.02 14.34 -22.54
CA GLU A 426 -13.07 15.23 -23.01
C GLU A 426 -13.69 16.03 -21.86
N THR A 427 -13.96 15.39 -20.72
CA THR A 427 -14.49 16.07 -19.53
C THR A 427 -13.49 17.03 -18.91
N ALA A 428 -12.21 16.69 -18.85
CA ALA A 428 -11.16 17.59 -18.39
C ALA A 428 -11.05 18.84 -19.27
N LEU A 429 -11.00 18.66 -20.60
CA LEU A 429 -10.94 19.75 -21.57
C LEU A 429 -12.21 20.61 -21.54
N ALA A 430 -13.39 19.99 -21.44
CA ALA A 430 -14.65 20.72 -21.35
C ALA A 430 -14.73 21.59 -20.09
N LYS A 431 -14.34 21.06 -18.92
CA LYS A 431 -14.32 21.83 -17.67
C LYS A 431 -13.29 22.95 -17.71
N TYR A 432 -12.12 22.72 -18.29
CA TYR A 432 -11.12 23.77 -18.47
C TYR A 432 -11.65 24.90 -19.37
N ASN A 433 -12.25 24.56 -20.52
CA ASN A 433 -12.82 25.55 -21.43
C ASN A 433 -13.98 26.32 -20.80
N GLN A 434 -14.80 25.66 -19.99
CA GLN A 434 -15.86 26.31 -19.22
C GLN A 434 -15.27 27.31 -18.22
N ALA A 435 -14.30 26.89 -17.40
CA ALA A 435 -13.66 27.76 -16.42
C ALA A 435 -12.94 28.94 -17.09
N LEU A 436 -12.24 28.71 -18.20
CA LEU A 436 -11.59 29.77 -18.98
C LEU A 436 -12.61 30.77 -19.52
N ALA A 437 -13.77 30.30 -19.99
CA ALA A 437 -14.84 31.16 -20.47
C ALA A 437 -15.53 31.96 -19.34
N GLU A 438 -15.58 31.42 -18.13
CA GLU A 438 -16.05 32.11 -16.92
C GLU A 438 -15.06 33.21 -16.51
N GLU A 439 -13.76 32.89 -16.43
CA GLU A 439 -12.71 33.89 -16.13
C GLU A 439 -12.64 35.00 -17.18
N MET A 440 -12.77 34.67 -18.47
CA MET A 440 -12.82 35.68 -19.55
C MET A 440 -14.05 36.60 -19.46
N LYS A 441 -15.15 36.14 -18.85
CA LYS A 441 -16.33 36.99 -18.61
C LYS A 441 -16.18 37.84 -17.35
N GLU A 442 -15.48 37.35 -16.34
CA GLU A 442 -15.23 38.07 -15.09
C GLU A 442 -14.12 39.12 -15.23
N MET A 443 -13.21 38.96 -16.19
CA MET A 443 -12.25 40.01 -16.53
C MET A 443 -12.99 41.21 -17.17
N PRO A 444 -13.00 42.40 -16.52
CA PRO A 444 -13.63 43.57 -17.11
C PRO A 444 -12.90 43.92 -18.40
N SER A 445 -13.65 44.11 -19.49
CA SER A 445 -13.14 44.68 -20.72
C SER A 445 -12.46 46.01 -20.39
N ALA A 446 -11.13 46.05 -20.54
CA ALA A 446 -10.33 47.26 -20.38
C ALA A 446 -10.73 48.35 -21.39
#